data_AF-A0A847A5B4-F1
#
_entry.id   AF-A0A847A5B4-F1
#
_cell.length_a   1.000
_cell.length_b   1.000
_cell.length_c   1.000
_cell.angle_alpha   90.00
_cell.angle_beta   90.00
_cell.angle_gamma   90.00
#
_symmetry.space_group_name_H-M   'P 1'
#
loop_
_entity.id
_entity.type
_entity.pdbx_description
1 polymer ?
#
loop_
_entity_poly.entity_id
_entity_poly.type
_entity_poly.pdbx_seq_one_letter_code
_entity_poly.pdbx_strand_id
1 'polypeptide(L)'
;MAKRLVKLESGKLSRRERKQLRQVYDQMVVGDEVEEVDEGDPIPTLAPMYRPGFWSFPLARPPHRATGFKLAAANPMSAAHIHDAAGPVVGIELLSGGAAFTFDPWELYLRGLVASPNLLIEGSLRQGKSFVIKRLICLLAMLGYHAINVSDSKGEHGVVAQALGGNVYKMGVFGSEIRLNPLQAGDRRQEEEAHEY
;
A
#
# COMPACT_ATOMS: atom_id res chain seq x y z
N MET A 1 -29.14 8.48 -14.01
CA MET A 1 -27.74 8.53 -13.50
C MET A 1 -27.77 8.88 -12.02
N ALA A 2 -27.94 7.90 -11.14
CA ALA A 2 -28.07 8.13 -9.70
C ALA A 2 -26.68 8.22 -9.05
N LYS A 3 -26.40 9.34 -8.38
CA LYS A 3 -25.17 9.52 -7.58
C LYS A 3 -25.27 8.65 -6.33
N ARG A 4 -24.48 7.57 -6.29
CA ARG A 4 -24.32 6.73 -5.11
C ARG A 4 -23.60 7.55 -4.01
N LEU A 5 -24.35 8.04 -3.04
CA LEU A 5 -23.83 8.82 -1.91
C LEU A 5 -23.26 7.87 -0.85
N VAL A 6 -21.94 7.80 -0.76
CA VAL A 6 -21.25 7.15 0.37
C VAL A 6 -20.81 8.24 1.34
N LYS A 7 -21.25 8.17 2.60
CA LYS A 7 -20.91 9.14 3.64
C LYS A 7 -20.17 8.47 4.78
N LEU A 8 -19.01 9.02 5.14
CA LEU A 8 -18.19 8.58 6.28
C LEU A 8 -18.57 9.41 7.51
N GLU A 9 -18.96 8.74 8.60
CA GLU A 9 -19.35 9.40 9.85
C GLU A 9 -18.23 9.36 10.90
N SER A 10 -18.16 10.40 11.73
CA SER A 10 -17.27 10.39 12.89
C SER A 10 -17.80 9.43 13.97
N GLY A 11 -16.94 8.55 14.47
CA GLY A 11 -17.30 7.48 15.41
C GLY A 11 -17.78 7.93 16.80
N LYS A 12 -18.00 9.22 17.04
CA LYS A 12 -18.34 9.82 18.35
C LYS A 12 -19.75 10.43 18.42
N LEU A 13 -20.68 9.99 17.56
CA LEU A 13 -22.08 10.46 17.61
C LEU A 13 -22.82 9.92 18.84
N SER A 14 -23.51 10.81 19.56
CA SER A 14 -24.41 10.44 20.65
C SER A 14 -25.68 9.77 20.12
N ARG A 15 -26.42 9.08 21.01
CA ARG A 15 -27.66 8.37 20.64
C ARG A 15 -28.73 9.30 20.03
N ARG A 16 -28.79 10.57 20.46
CA ARG A 16 -29.75 11.56 19.93
C ARG A 16 -29.38 11.98 18.51
N GLU A 17 -28.09 12.23 18.27
CA GLU A 17 -27.58 12.65 16.96
C GLU A 17 -27.74 11.52 15.93
N ARG A 18 -27.48 10.25 16.31
CA ARG A 18 -27.75 9.09 15.44
C ARG A 18 -29.22 8.97 15.03
N LYS A 19 -30.15 9.29 15.93
CA LYS A 19 -31.58 9.21 15.65
C LYS A 19 -32.02 10.29 14.65
N GLN A 20 -31.49 11.51 14.82
CA GLN A 20 -31.72 12.60 13.87
C GLN A 20 -31.14 12.29 12.50
N LEU A 21 -29.93 11.70 12.45
CA LEU A 21 -29.28 11.31 11.21
C LEU A 21 -30.07 10.25 10.43
N ARG A 22 -30.63 9.24 11.13
CA ARG A 22 -31.54 8.26 10.52
C ARG A 22 -32.78 8.90 9.92
N GLN A 23 -33.41 9.84 10.63
CA GLN A 23 -34.60 10.53 10.10
C GLN A 23 -34.28 11.34 8.85
N VAL A 24 -33.13 12.01 8.81
CA VAL A 24 -32.68 12.75 7.62
C VAL A 24 -32.35 11.80 6.47
N TYR A 25 -31.76 10.63 6.74
CA TYR A 25 -31.45 9.63 5.73
C TYR A 25 -32.71 8.98 5.15
N ASP A 26 -33.65 8.59 5.99
CA ASP A 26 -34.93 8.00 5.56
C ASP A 26 -35.74 8.99 4.71
N GLN A 27 -35.63 10.30 4.99
CA GLN A 27 -36.22 11.36 4.16
C GLN A 27 -35.50 11.55 2.81
N MET A 28 -34.20 11.26 2.73
CA MET A 28 -33.41 11.37 1.49
C MET A 28 -33.58 10.16 0.55
N VAL A 29 -34.04 9.00 1.06
CA VAL A 29 -34.15 7.73 0.31
C VAL A 29 -35.50 7.55 -0.39
N VAL A 30 -36.42 8.51 -0.33
CA VAL A 30 -37.81 8.40 -0.85
C VAL A 30 -37.92 8.45 -2.40
N GLY A 31 -36.85 8.17 -3.15
CA GLY A 31 -36.80 8.51 -4.58
C GLY A 31 -36.56 7.37 -5.58
N ASP A 32 -35.89 6.29 -5.21
CA ASP A 32 -35.49 5.27 -6.19
C ASP A 32 -36.08 3.92 -5.79
N GLU A 33 -36.92 3.37 -6.67
CA GLU A 33 -37.34 1.97 -6.60
C GLU A 33 -36.08 1.10 -6.52
N VAL A 34 -36.00 0.31 -5.45
CA VAL A 34 -34.95 -0.69 -5.29
C VAL A 34 -35.23 -1.77 -6.34
N GLU A 35 -34.55 -1.73 -7.48
CA GLU A 35 -34.39 -2.93 -8.29
C GLU A 35 -33.70 -3.96 -7.40
N GLU A 36 -34.39 -5.08 -7.13
CA GLU A 36 -33.75 -6.28 -6.60
C GLU A 36 -32.66 -6.68 -7.60
N VAL A 37 -31.41 -6.37 -7.22
CA VAL A 37 -30.23 -6.88 -7.89
C VAL A 37 -30.31 -8.39 -7.76
N ASP A 38 -30.56 -9.07 -8.89
CA ASP A 38 -30.45 -10.52 -9.01
C ASP A 38 -29.18 -10.95 -8.27
N GLU A 39 -29.37 -11.72 -7.19
CA GLU A 39 -28.32 -12.17 -6.29
C GLU A 39 -27.33 -12.98 -7.14
N GLY A 40 -26.33 -12.29 -7.70
CA GLY A 40 -25.26 -12.92 -8.43
C GLY A 40 -24.72 -14.06 -7.58
N ASP A 41 -24.56 -15.22 -8.22
CA ASP A 41 -24.32 -16.52 -7.58
C ASP A 41 -23.57 -16.37 -6.26
N PRO A 42 -24.10 -16.93 -5.15
CA PRO A 42 -23.46 -16.81 -3.86
C PRO A 42 -21.99 -17.20 -4.03
N ILE A 43 -21.09 -16.26 -3.71
CA ILE A 43 -19.65 -16.49 -3.63
C ILE A 43 -19.52 -17.84 -2.91
N PRO A 44 -18.76 -18.82 -3.43
CA PRO A 44 -18.70 -20.14 -2.83
C PRO A 44 -18.13 -20.02 -1.41
N THR A 45 -19.02 -19.80 -0.44
CA THR A 45 -18.85 -20.22 0.93
C THR A 45 -18.60 -21.69 0.81
N LEU A 46 -17.36 -22.09 1.12
CA LEU A 46 -16.91 -23.45 1.37
C LEU A 46 -18.10 -24.41 1.38
N ALA A 47 -18.19 -25.22 0.31
CA ALA A 47 -19.19 -26.27 0.15
C ALA A 47 -19.49 -26.93 1.49
N PRO A 48 -20.73 -27.39 1.76
CA PRO A 48 -21.08 -27.99 3.03
C PRO A 48 -20.21 -29.23 3.25
N MET A 49 -19.06 -29.05 3.91
CA MET A 49 -18.23 -30.12 4.40
C MET A 49 -18.85 -30.62 5.70
N TYR A 50 -20.15 -30.92 5.64
CA TYR A 50 -20.90 -31.59 6.69
C TYR A 50 -20.73 -33.09 6.47
N ARG A 51 -19.51 -33.58 6.67
CA ARG A 51 -19.35 -34.96 7.15
C ARG A 51 -19.52 -34.87 8.67
N PRO A 52 -20.54 -35.52 9.27
CA PRO A 52 -20.69 -35.53 10.72
C PRO A 52 -19.58 -36.42 11.31
N GLY A 53 -18.43 -35.82 11.55
CA GLY A 53 -17.34 -36.39 12.34
C GLY A 53 -17.19 -35.57 13.61
N PHE A 54 -16.79 -36.23 14.70
CA PHE A 54 -16.67 -35.73 16.08
C PHE A 54 -15.80 -34.47 16.32
N TRP A 55 -15.41 -33.72 15.29
CA TRP A 55 -14.43 -32.63 15.34
C TRP A 55 -14.82 -31.33 14.59
N SER A 56 -16.07 -31.17 14.12
CA SER A 56 -16.51 -29.91 13.50
C SER A 56 -17.08 -28.92 14.53
N PHE A 57 -16.22 -28.08 15.10
CA PHE A 57 -16.68 -26.93 15.87
C PHE A 57 -17.10 -25.79 14.92
N PRO A 58 -18.30 -25.20 15.07
CA PRO A 58 -18.69 -24.04 14.28
C PRO A 58 -17.80 -22.85 14.67
N LEU A 59 -16.80 -22.57 13.83
CA LEU A 59 -15.90 -21.43 14.02
C LEU A 59 -16.58 -20.15 13.52
N ALA A 60 -17.44 -19.56 14.34
CA ALA A 60 -17.97 -18.23 14.07
C ALA A 60 -16.84 -17.19 14.25
N ARG A 61 -16.25 -16.72 13.15
CA ARG A 61 -15.26 -15.64 13.21
C ARG A 61 -15.98 -14.32 13.50
N PRO A 62 -15.57 -13.56 14.53
CA PRO A 62 -16.14 -12.24 14.79
C PRO A 62 -15.99 -11.33 13.56
N PRO A 63 -16.94 -10.40 13.33
CA PRO A 63 -16.80 -9.42 12.25
C PRO A 63 -15.51 -8.61 12.46
N HIS A 64 -14.71 -8.52 11.40
CA HIS A 64 -13.44 -7.81 11.43
C HIS A 64 -13.68 -6.33 11.76
N ARG A 65 -13.08 -5.85 12.85
CA ARG A 65 -13.08 -4.42 13.23
C ARG A 65 -11.74 -3.80 12.83
N ALA A 66 -11.79 -2.85 11.91
CA ALA A 66 -10.67 -1.99 11.55
C ALA A 66 -11.05 -0.52 11.80
N THR A 67 -10.08 0.31 12.17
CA THR A 67 -10.27 1.76 12.19
C THR A 67 -10.37 2.28 10.75
N GLY A 68 -10.99 3.44 10.54
CA GLY A 68 -11.02 4.10 9.22
C GLY A 68 -9.61 4.28 8.63
N PHE A 69 -8.60 4.50 9.47
CA PHE A 69 -7.18 4.53 9.07
C PHE A 69 -6.69 3.18 8.53
N LYS A 70 -7.02 2.06 9.20
CA LYS A 70 -6.66 0.71 8.74
C LYS A 70 -7.43 0.30 7.48
N LEU A 71 -8.66 0.79 7.32
CA LEU A 71 -9.50 0.60 6.13
C LEU A 71 -9.12 1.53 4.97
N ALA A 72 -8.50 2.68 5.22
CA ALA A 72 -8.02 3.58 4.17
C ALA A 72 -6.95 2.90 3.28
N ALA A 73 -6.19 1.95 3.83
CA ALA A 73 -5.32 1.09 3.05
C ALA A 73 -6.07 0.22 2.01
N ALA A 74 -7.37 0.00 2.19
CA ALA A 74 -8.22 -0.72 1.24
C ALA A 74 -8.72 0.16 0.08
N ASN A 75 -8.55 1.48 0.15
CA ASN A 75 -8.73 2.38 -1.00
C ASN A 75 -7.41 3.13 -1.32
N PRO A 76 -6.37 2.42 -1.78
CA PRO A 76 -5.06 3.03 -2.08
C PRO A 76 -5.08 3.92 -3.34
N MET A 77 -6.24 4.10 -3.98
CA MET A 77 -6.34 4.58 -5.36
C MET A 77 -7.26 5.79 -5.47
N SER A 78 -6.95 6.90 -4.80
CA SER A 78 -7.45 8.23 -5.19
C SER A 78 -6.79 9.33 -4.35
N ALA A 79 -5.60 9.76 -4.76
CA ALA A 79 -5.07 11.06 -4.35
C ALA A 79 -5.27 12.04 -5.52
N ALA A 80 -6.39 12.76 -5.53
CA ALA A 80 -6.65 13.79 -6.54
C ALA A 80 -5.74 15.04 -6.39
N HIS A 81 -5.15 15.21 -5.20
CA HIS A 81 -4.28 16.32 -4.87
C HIS A 81 -2.94 15.80 -4.35
N ILE A 82 -1.90 15.95 -5.16
CA ILE A 82 -0.52 15.86 -4.70
C ILE A 82 -0.25 17.18 -3.97
N HIS A 83 -0.04 17.09 -2.65
CA HIS A 83 0.39 18.21 -1.84
C HIS A 83 1.72 18.76 -2.37
N ASP A 84 1.98 20.05 -2.13
CA ASP A 84 3.13 20.84 -2.61
C ASP A 84 4.29 20.01 -3.15
N ALA A 85 4.47 20.07 -4.48
CA ALA A 85 5.41 19.26 -5.24
C ALA A 85 6.73 19.07 -4.49
N ALA A 86 6.97 17.85 -4.03
CA ALA A 86 8.15 17.46 -3.28
C ALA A 86 8.86 16.34 -4.04
N GLY A 87 10.14 16.56 -4.35
CA GLY A 87 10.97 15.56 -5.00
C GLY A 87 10.98 15.62 -6.54
N PRO A 88 11.52 14.56 -7.16
CA PRO A 88 11.72 14.51 -8.61
C PRO A 88 10.43 14.17 -9.35
N VAL A 89 10.34 14.57 -10.62
CA VAL A 89 9.20 14.25 -11.50
C VAL A 89 9.23 12.77 -11.90
N VAL A 90 8.35 11.99 -11.28
CA VAL A 90 8.19 10.56 -11.55
C VAL A 90 7.27 10.31 -12.73
N GLY A 91 6.26 11.16 -12.98
CA GLY A 91 5.33 10.97 -14.08
C GLY A 91 4.44 12.17 -14.36
N ILE A 92 3.29 11.92 -14.97
CA ILE A 92 2.27 12.92 -15.26
C ILE A 92 0.96 12.38 -14.68
N GLU A 93 0.27 13.21 -13.89
CA GLU A 93 -1.03 12.88 -13.34
C GLU A 93 -2.13 13.16 -14.38
N LEU A 94 -2.75 12.09 -14.89
CA LEU A 94 -3.71 12.19 -15.98
C LEU A 94 -5.08 12.67 -15.52
N LEU A 95 -5.45 12.43 -14.26
CA LEU A 95 -6.80 12.73 -13.76
C LEU A 95 -6.97 14.20 -13.34
N SER A 96 -5.88 14.89 -13.04
CA SER A 96 -5.87 16.28 -12.53
C SER A 96 -5.33 17.29 -13.54
N GLY A 97 -5.53 17.05 -14.84
CA GLY A 97 -5.19 18.01 -15.90
C GLY A 97 -3.76 17.93 -16.44
N GLY A 98 -3.05 16.80 -16.23
CA GLY A 98 -1.73 16.58 -16.83
C GLY A 98 -0.58 17.24 -16.08
N ALA A 99 -0.75 17.53 -14.79
CA ALA A 99 0.32 18.09 -13.97
C ALA A 99 1.46 17.08 -13.76
N ALA A 100 2.68 17.59 -13.52
CA ALA A 100 3.81 16.76 -13.16
C ALA A 100 3.54 16.03 -11.83
N PHE A 101 3.68 14.70 -11.83
CA PHE A 101 3.62 13.88 -10.64
C PHE A 101 5.02 13.81 -10.01
N THR A 102 5.22 14.53 -8.90
CA THR A 102 6.47 14.52 -8.11
C THR A 102 6.33 13.66 -6.88
N PHE A 103 7.36 12.90 -6.52
CA PHE A 103 7.29 12.01 -5.37
C PHE A 103 8.65 11.75 -4.71
N ASP A 104 8.79 12.18 -3.46
CA ASP A 104 9.89 11.81 -2.54
C ASP A 104 9.30 11.32 -1.21
N PRO A 105 9.37 10.02 -0.89
CA PRO A 105 8.75 9.47 0.31
C PRO A 105 9.45 9.91 1.61
N TRP A 106 10.73 10.30 1.56
CA TRP A 106 11.42 10.84 2.72
C TRP A 106 10.95 12.26 3.03
N GLU A 107 10.81 13.10 2.01
CA GLU A 107 10.29 14.46 2.21
C GLU A 107 8.84 14.44 2.72
N LEU A 108 7.99 13.54 2.21
CA LEU A 108 6.64 13.34 2.74
C LEU A 108 6.65 12.92 4.21
N TYR A 109 7.61 12.07 4.60
CA TYR A 109 7.78 11.64 5.98
C TYR A 109 8.28 12.78 6.88
N LEU A 110 9.30 13.54 6.44
CA LEU A 110 9.87 14.67 7.19
C LEU A 110 8.85 15.79 7.40
N ARG A 111 7.94 16.01 6.45
CA ARG A 111 6.82 16.96 6.58
C ARG A 111 5.66 16.44 7.42
N GLY A 112 5.71 15.20 7.92
CA GLY A 112 4.64 14.58 8.70
C GLY A 112 3.38 14.26 7.89
N LEU A 113 3.48 14.20 6.55
CA LEU A 113 2.35 13.85 5.68
C LEU A 113 2.10 12.34 5.62
N VAL A 114 3.15 11.53 5.83
CA VAL A 114 3.06 10.08 5.99
C VAL A 114 3.78 9.63 7.26
N ALA A 115 3.30 8.55 7.85
CA ALA A 115 3.90 7.98 9.06
C ALA A 115 5.18 7.16 8.78
N SER A 116 5.45 6.81 7.52
CA SER A 116 6.62 6.03 7.11
C SER A 116 6.94 6.28 5.63
N PRO A 117 8.22 6.28 5.24
CA PRO A 117 8.64 6.40 3.83
C PRO A 117 8.53 5.08 3.05
N ASN A 118 7.95 4.02 3.64
CA ASN A 118 7.80 2.73 2.99
C ASN A 118 6.82 2.80 1.81
N LEU A 119 7.18 2.17 0.69
CA LEU A 119 6.38 2.15 -0.53
C LEU A 119 5.95 0.72 -0.91
N LEU A 120 4.67 0.55 -1.23
CA LEU A 120 4.13 -0.65 -1.86
C LEU A 120 3.91 -0.38 -3.34
N ILE A 121 4.51 -1.20 -4.20
CA ILE A 121 4.32 -1.12 -5.66
C ILE A 121 3.62 -2.39 -6.13
N GLU A 122 2.38 -2.23 -6.58
CA GLU A 122 1.53 -3.30 -7.07
C GLU A 122 1.17 -3.12 -8.56
N GLY A 123 0.71 -4.20 -9.20
CA GLY A 123 0.38 -4.26 -10.63
C GLY A 123 0.34 -5.72 -11.12
N SER A 124 -0.15 -5.96 -12.33
CA SER A 124 -0.06 -7.30 -12.93
C SER A 124 1.29 -7.54 -13.60
N LEU A 125 1.53 -8.77 -14.07
CA LEU A 125 2.75 -9.12 -14.80
C LEU A 125 2.90 -8.22 -16.04
N ARG A 126 4.13 -7.74 -16.30
CA ARG A 126 4.47 -6.84 -17.42
C ARG A 126 3.84 -5.43 -17.39
N GLN A 127 3.32 -4.97 -16.26
CA GLN A 127 2.81 -3.60 -16.09
C GLN A 127 3.86 -2.55 -15.69
N GLY A 128 5.14 -2.84 -15.90
CA GLY A 128 6.18 -1.85 -15.62
C GLY A 128 6.52 -1.62 -14.14
N LYS A 129 6.16 -2.50 -13.20
CA LYS A 129 6.62 -2.40 -11.79
C LYS A 129 8.12 -2.17 -11.66
N SER A 130 8.91 -3.00 -12.36
CA SER A 130 10.37 -2.91 -12.38
C SER A 130 10.84 -1.57 -12.96
N PHE A 131 10.16 -1.07 -14.00
CA PHE A 131 10.45 0.25 -14.57
C PHE A 131 10.20 1.37 -13.54
N VAL A 132 9.06 1.36 -12.87
CA VAL A 132 8.74 2.36 -11.83
C VAL A 132 9.76 2.32 -10.69
N ILE A 133 10.12 1.13 -10.20
CA ILE A 133 11.13 0.96 -9.15
C ILE A 133 12.48 1.54 -9.59
N LYS A 134 12.98 1.16 -10.77
CA LYS A 134 14.28 1.63 -11.28
C LYS A 134 14.27 3.14 -11.53
N ARG A 135 13.18 3.67 -12.09
CA ARG A 135 13.01 5.11 -12.30
C ARG A 135 13.10 5.86 -10.98
N LEU A 136 12.39 5.40 -9.95
CA LEU A 136 12.43 6.01 -8.62
C LEU A 136 13.85 5.95 -8.03
N ILE A 137 14.52 4.80 -8.13
CA ILE A 137 15.92 4.64 -7.69
C ILE A 137 16.83 5.66 -8.39
N CYS A 138 16.77 5.76 -9.72
CA CYS A 138 17.60 6.70 -10.47
C CYS A 138 17.33 8.15 -10.06
N LEU A 139 16.05 8.54 -9.97
CA LEU A 139 15.67 9.90 -9.65
C LEU A 139 16.09 10.30 -8.22
N LEU A 140 15.91 9.40 -7.25
CA LEU A 140 16.29 9.65 -5.87
C LEU A 140 17.81 9.59 -5.67
N ALA A 141 18.52 8.72 -6.40
CA ALA A 141 19.98 8.70 -6.38
C ALA A 141 20.58 10.05 -6.83
N MET A 142 19.95 10.71 -7.82
CA MET A 142 20.34 12.05 -8.25
C MET A 142 20.11 13.13 -7.18
N LEU A 143 19.25 12.87 -6.19
CA LEU A 143 19.03 13.73 -5.02
C LEU A 143 19.92 13.36 -3.82
N GLY A 144 20.84 12.40 -3.99
CA GLY A 144 21.77 11.98 -2.94
C GLY A 144 21.29 10.82 -2.07
N TYR A 145 20.14 10.21 -2.39
CA TYR A 145 19.70 9.02 -1.67
C TYR A 145 20.48 7.76 -2.10
N HIS A 146 20.69 6.84 -1.15
CA HIS A 146 21.33 5.56 -1.43
C HIS A 146 20.29 4.44 -1.58
N ALA A 147 20.45 3.64 -2.64
CA ALA A 147 19.66 2.45 -2.86
C ALA A 147 20.51 1.20 -2.64
N ILE A 148 19.99 0.26 -1.83
CA ILE A 148 20.57 -1.07 -1.65
C ILE A 148 19.56 -2.08 -2.14
N ASN A 149 19.95 -2.90 -3.13
CA ASN A 149 19.14 -4.00 -3.60
C ASN A 149 19.80 -5.34 -3.23
N VAL A 150 19.16 -6.09 -2.35
CA VAL A 150 19.67 -7.38 -1.83
C VAL A 150 19.25 -8.54 -2.74
N SER A 151 18.16 -8.40 -3.50
CA SER A 151 17.57 -9.48 -4.28
C SER A 151 17.44 -9.10 -5.76
N ASP A 152 18.53 -9.22 -6.51
CA ASP A 152 18.52 -9.04 -7.97
C ASP A 152 18.73 -10.37 -8.71
N SER A 153 17.79 -11.30 -8.54
CA SER A 153 17.85 -12.62 -9.20
C SER A 153 17.81 -12.56 -10.73
N LYS A 154 17.33 -11.44 -11.29
CA LYS A 154 17.23 -11.21 -12.73
C LYS A 154 18.38 -10.37 -13.31
N GLY A 155 19.30 -9.87 -12.48
CA GLY A 155 20.39 -8.99 -12.92
C GLY A 155 19.92 -7.64 -13.48
N GLU A 156 18.68 -7.27 -13.18
CA GLU A 156 17.99 -6.11 -13.74
C GLU A 156 18.39 -4.80 -13.06
N HIS A 157 18.87 -4.88 -11.82
CA HIS A 157 19.27 -3.74 -11.00
C HIS A 157 20.78 -3.54 -10.99
N GLY A 158 21.57 -4.59 -11.22
CA GLY A 158 23.02 -4.49 -11.36
C GLY A 158 23.45 -3.50 -12.45
N VAL A 159 22.76 -3.51 -13.60
CA VAL A 159 23.02 -2.55 -14.69
C VAL A 159 22.71 -1.11 -14.26
N VAL A 160 21.63 -0.91 -13.49
CA VAL A 160 21.26 0.41 -12.96
C VAL A 160 22.29 0.90 -11.94
N ALA A 161 22.72 0.02 -11.03
CA ALA A 161 23.75 0.35 -10.04
C ALA A 161 25.06 0.76 -10.72
N GLN A 162 25.51 0.03 -11.74
CA GLN A 162 26.70 0.39 -12.52
C GLN A 162 26.55 1.73 -13.24
N ALA A 163 25.39 1.99 -13.84
CA ALA A 163 25.11 3.26 -14.52
C ALA A 163 25.13 4.46 -13.55
N LEU A 164 24.76 4.25 -12.29
CA LEU A 164 24.80 5.26 -11.23
C LEU A 164 26.16 5.35 -10.52
N GLY A 165 27.19 4.62 -10.99
CA GLY A 165 28.52 4.58 -10.35
C GLY A 165 28.57 3.79 -9.04
N GLY A 166 27.58 2.95 -8.78
CA GLY A 166 27.49 2.09 -7.60
C GLY A 166 28.21 0.74 -7.76
N ASN A 167 28.19 -0.04 -6.68
CA ASN A 167 28.83 -1.35 -6.61
C ASN A 167 27.84 -2.49 -6.85
N VAL A 168 28.30 -3.56 -7.52
CA VAL A 168 27.52 -4.79 -7.74
C VAL A 168 28.29 -5.98 -7.18
N TYR A 169 27.72 -6.63 -6.17
CA TYR A 169 28.32 -7.78 -5.51
C TYR A 169 27.64 -9.07 -5.95
N LYS A 170 28.36 -9.91 -6.71
CA LYS A 170 27.88 -11.23 -7.13
C LYS A 170 28.36 -12.31 -6.15
N MET A 171 27.48 -12.70 -5.23
CA MET A 171 27.74 -13.75 -4.26
C MET A 171 27.55 -15.15 -4.88
N GLY A 172 28.36 -16.12 -4.44
CA GLY A 172 28.15 -17.55 -4.77
C GLY A 172 28.56 -17.99 -6.19
N VAL A 173 29.16 -17.12 -7.00
CA VAL A 173 29.72 -17.51 -8.31
C VAL A 173 31.05 -18.25 -8.10
N PHE A 174 31.22 -19.40 -8.77
CA PHE A 174 32.48 -20.16 -8.73
C PHE A 174 33.65 -19.26 -9.18
N GLY A 175 34.70 -19.17 -8.35
CA GLY A 175 35.84 -18.29 -8.59
C GLY A 175 35.66 -16.82 -8.14
N SER A 176 34.49 -16.41 -7.64
CA SER A 176 34.33 -15.10 -7.00
C SER A 176 35.13 -15.05 -5.70
N GLU A 177 35.76 -13.92 -5.37
CA GLU A 177 36.40 -13.68 -4.07
C GLU A 177 35.40 -13.21 -3.00
N ILE A 178 34.21 -12.76 -3.43
CA ILE A 178 33.19 -12.22 -2.52
C ILE A 178 32.57 -13.39 -1.72
N ARG A 179 32.72 -13.34 -0.39
CA ARG A 179 32.14 -14.28 0.56
C ARG A 179 31.37 -13.50 1.61
N LEU A 180 30.15 -13.96 1.93
CA LEU A 180 29.36 -13.44 3.05
C LEU A 180 29.27 -14.55 4.09
N ASN A 181 29.81 -14.30 5.29
CA ASN A 181 29.70 -15.23 6.40
C ASN A 181 28.41 -14.91 7.20
N PRO A 182 27.38 -15.77 7.17
CA PRO A 182 26.14 -15.51 7.92
C PRO A 182 26.34 -15.56 9.44
N LEU A 183 27.43 -16.16 9.92
CA LEU A 183 27.80 -16.19 11.34
C LEU A 183 28.63 -14.99 11.78
N GLN A 184 29.14 -14.20 10.82
CA GLN A 184 29.85 -12.97 11.15
C GLN A 184 28.83 -11.95 11.63
N ALA A 185 28.94 -11.56 12.90
CA ALA A 185 28.16 -10.45 13.42
C ALA A 185 28.46 -9.20 12.59
N GLY A 186 27.42 -8.57 12.06
CA GLY A 186 27.55 -7.22 11.53
C GLY A 186 27.80 -6.24 12.66
N ASP A 187 28.47 -5.13 12.36
CA ASP A 187 28.54 -4.01 13.29
C ASP A 187 27.11 -3.52 13.55
N ARG A 188 26.60 -3.79 14.75
CA ARG A 188 25.36 -3.16 15.21
C ARG A 188 25.66 -1.69 15.40
N ARG A 189 24.96 -0.80 14.70
CA ARG A 189 24.95 0.62 15.07
C ARG A 189 24.46 0.69 16.52
N GLN A 190 25.27 1.25 17.42
CA GLN A 190 24.99 1.28 18.87
C GLN A 190 23.84 2.23 19.28
N GLU A 191 23.09 2.79 18.34
CA GLU A 191 22.01 3.76 18.60
C GLU A 191 20.60 3.16 18.42
N GLU A 192 20.45 1.84 18.54
CA GLU A 192 19.14 1.26 18.87
C GLU A 192 19.02 1.22 20.40
N GLU A 193 18.94 2.40 21.02
CA GLU A 193 18.32 2.49 22.34
C GLU A 193 16.91 1.92 22.20
N ALA A 194 16.64 0.91 23.02
CA ALA A 194 15.36 0.27 23.11
C ALA A 194 14.28 1.32 23.38
N HIS A 195 13.59 1.78 22.33
CA HIS A 195 12.27 2.35 22.46
C HIS A 195 11.35 1.21 22.90
N GLU A 196 11.30 1.03 24.21
CA GLU A 196 10.29 0.24 24.91
C GLU A 196 8.93 0.85 24.56
N TYR A 197 8.11 0.04 23.87
CA TYR A 197 6.73 0.39 23.49
C TYR A 197 5.80 0.43 24.70
#